data_AF-A0A950R680-F1
#
_entry.id   AF-A0A950R680-F1
#
_cell.length_a   1.000
_cell.length_b   1.000
_cell.length_c   1.000
_cell.angle_alpha   90.00
_cell.angle_beta   90.00
_cell.angle_gamma   90.00
#
_symmetry.space_group_name_H-M   'P 1'
#
loop_
_entity.id
_entity.type
_entity.pdbx_description
1 polymer ?
#
loop_
_entity_poly.entity_id
_entity_poly.type
_entity_poly.pdbx_seq_one_letter_code
_entity_poly.pdbx_strand_id
1 'polypeptide(L)'
;MKTTEEALAFGQGNIAALVRSGQIWAAGLQDLGKQVAATAQEQIANTMSAFKAIAGAKSVRDAIEAQAALARTTIERTVSESGRITETSLKLTEQAMAPVAARVSLAVEKFGRAA
;
A
#
# COMPACT_ATOMS: atom_id res chain seq x y z
N MET A 1 42.11 8.75 -15.56
CA MET A 1 41.50 7.43 -15.78
C MET A 1 40.64 7.01 -14.59
N LYS A 2 41.19 6.83 -13.38
CA LYS A 2 40.40 6.48 -12.18
C LYS A 2 39.19 7.38 -11.90
N THR A 3 39.32 8.70 -12.02
CA THR A 3 38.23 9.65 -11.78
C THR A 3 37.09 9.56 -12.79
N THR A 4 37.38 9.21 -14.05
CA THR A 4 36.37 9.01 -15.09
C THR A 4 35.60 7.71 -14.87
N GLU A 5 36.30 6.64 -14.50
CA GLU A 5 35.69 5.34 -14.15
C GLU A 5 34.82 5.44 -12.89
N GLU A 6 35.28 6.17 -11.86
CA GLU A 6 34.52 6.44 -10.64
C GLU A 6 33.26 7.26 -10.90
N ALA A 7 33.34 8.29 -11.75
CA ALA A 7 32.18 9.09 -12.16
C ALA A 7 31.17 8.24 -12.94
N LEU A 8 31.63 7.38 -13.84
CA LEU A 8 30.78 6.45 -14.58
C LEU A 8 30.09 5.44 -13.65
N ALA A 9 30.83 4.82 -12.74
CA ALA A 9 30.29 3.87 -11.77
C ALA A 9 29.28 4.53 -10.82
N PHE A 10 29.52 5.78 -10.41
CA PHE A 10 28.57 6.57 -9.63
C PHE A 10 27.29 6.85 -10.43
N GLY A 11 27.41 7.23 -11.71
CA GLY A 11 26.26 7.40 -12.61
C GLY A 11 25.44 6.13 -12.77
N GLN A 12 26.10 4.99 -12.99
CA GLN A 12 25.44 3.68 -13.07
C GLN A 12 24.69 3.33 -11.77
N GLY A 13 25.28 3.64 -10.61
CA GLY A 13 24.63 3.46 -9.31
C GLY A 13 23.36 4.30 -9.15
N ASN A 14 23.30 5.50 -9.73
CA ASN A 14 22.08 6.33 -9.72
C ASN A 14 20.96 5.68 -10.55
N ILE A 15 21.29 5.19 -11.75
CA ILE A 15 20.32 4.48 -12.60
C ILE A 15 19.82 3.21 -11.93
N ALA A 16 20.72 2.41 -11.34
CA ALA A 16 20.33 1.21 -10.60
C ALA A 16 19.39 1.53 -9.43
N ALA A 17 19.63 2.64 -8.72
CA ALA A 17 18.74 3.09 -7.65
C ALA A 17 17.34 3.46 -8.18
N LEU A 18 17.25 4.19 -9.29
CA LEU A 18 15.96 4.54 -9.91
C LEU A 18 15.20 3.30 -10.38
N VAL A 19 15.89 2.34 -11.00
CA VAL A 19 15.30 1.06 -11.41
C VAL A 19 14.76 0.31 -10.18
N ARG A 20 15.54 0.25 -9.10
CA ARG A 20 15.10 -0.41 -7.85
C ARG A 20 13.91 0.29 -7.21
N SER A 21 13.91 1.63 -7.17
CA SER A 21 12.76 2.42 -6.73
C SER A 21 11.50 2.12 -7.56
N GLY A 22 11.64 2.04 -8.89
CA GLY A 22 10.54 1.68 -9.79
C GLY A 22 10.01 0.26 -9.57
N GLN A 23 10.90 -0.70 -9.31
CA GLN A 23 10.51 -2.08 -8.98
C GLN A 23 9.73 -2.15 -7.66
N ILE A 24 10.20 -1.45 -6.62
CA ILE A 24 9.51 -1.38 -5.32
C ILE A 24 8.12 -0.77 -5.50
N TRP A 25 8.04 0.35 -6.22
CA TRP A 25 6.78 1.01 -6.52
C TRP A 25 5.79 0.08 -7.26
N ALA A 26 6.24 -0.57 -8.33
CA ALA A 26 5.41 -1.48 -9.12
C ALA A 26 4.91 -2.68 -8.29
N ALA A 27 5.78 -3.29 -7.47
CA ALA A 27 5.41 -4.37 -6.57
C ALA A 27 4.37 -3.92 -5.54
N GLY A 28 4.56 -2.73 -4.93
CA GLY A 28 3.61 -2.19 -3.97
C GLY A 28 2.25 -1.87 -4.58
N LEU A 29 2.20 -1.36 -5.82
CA LEU A 29 0.94 -1.18 -6.54
C LEU A 29 0.23 -2.51 -6.82
N GLN A 30 0.98 -3.56 -7.17
CA GLN A 30 0.42 -4.89 -7.36
C GLN A 30 -0.18 -5.43 -6.04
N ASP A 31 0.50 -5.23 -4.91
CA ASP A 31 0.02 -5.68 -3.61
C ASP A 31 -1.21 -4.90 -3.13
N LEU A 32 -1.26 -3.58 -3.35
CA LEU A 32 -2.48 -2.78 -3.15
C LEU A 32 -3.64 -3.32 -4.00
N GLY A 33 -3.39 -3.66 -5.27
CA GLY A 33 -4.38 -4.25 -6.15
C GLY A 33 -4.94 -5.59 -5.63
N LYS A 34 -4.06 -6.47 -5.12
CA LYS A 34 -4.48 -7.74 -4.49
C LYS A 34 -5.36 -7.49 -3.26
N GLN A 35 -5.02 -6.50 -2.44
CA GLN A 35 -5.80 -6.16 -1.24
C GLN A 35 -7.19 -5.62 -1.61
N VAL A 36 -7.30 -4.79 -2.64
CA VAL A 36 -8.60 -4.32 -3.16
C VAL A 36 -9.44 -5.50 -3.67
N ALA A 37 -8.83 -6.44 -4.40
CA ALA A 37 -9.52 -7.63 -4.88
C ALA A 37 -10.01 -8.53 -3.71
N ALA A 38 -9.18 -8.73 -2.69
CA ALA A 38 -9.57 -9.48 -1.48
C ALA A 38 -10.74 -8.80 -0.75
N THR A 39 -10.69 -7.47 -0.61
CA THR A 39 -11.76 -6.67 -0.02
C THR A 39 -13.07 -6.82 -0.80
N ALA A 40 -13.00 -6.84 -2.14
CA ALA A 40 -14.19 -7.04 -2.98
C ALA A 40 -14.81 -8.45 -2.80
N GLN A 41 -13.97 -9.49 -2.69
CA GLN A 41 -14.45 -10.85 -2.42
C GLN A 41 -15.15 -10.94 -1.06
N GLU A 42 -14.57 -10.31 -0.04
CA GLU A 42 -15.16 -10.26 1.30
C GLU A 42 -16.51 -9.53 1.29
N GLN A 43 -16.64 -8.45 0.51
CA GLN A 43 -17.90 -7.72 0.35
C GLN A 43 -19.01 -8.55 -0.29
N ILE A 44 -18.67 -9.43 -1.23
CA ILE A 44 -19.64 -10.37 -1.81
C ILE A 44 -20.13 -11.34 -0.73
N ALA A 45 -19.22 -11.89 0.08
CA ALA A 45 -19.57 -12.79 1.19
C ALA A 45 -20.48 -12.08 2.22
N ASN A 46 -20.16 -10.84 2.58
CA ASN A 46 -20.96 -10.03 3.49
C ASN A 46 -22.36 -9.76 2.95
N THR A 47 -22.49 -9.46 1.66
CA THR A 47 -23.79 -9.24 0.99
C THR A 47 -24.63 -10.52 0.99
N MET A 48 -24.03 -11.68 0.75
CA MET A 48 -24.73 -12.96 0.82
C MET A 48 -25.17 -13.29 2.25
N SER A 49 -24.35 -12.95 3.25
CA SER A 49 -24.69 -13.09 4.66
C SER A 49 -25.89 -12.18 5.04
N ALA A 50 -25.84 -10.92 4.61
CA ALA A 50 -26.93 -9.95 4.77
C ALA A 50 -28.26 -10.48 4.21
N PHE A 51 -28.22 -11.00 2.98
CA PHE A 51 -29.40 -11.56 2.32
C PHE A 51 -29.98 -12.73 3.11
N LYS A 52 -29.15 -13.66 3.59
CA LYS A 52 -29.60 -14.79 4.42
C LYS A 52 -30.22 -14.33 5.74
N ALA A 53 -29.63 -13.33 6.39
CA ALA A 53 -30.15 -12.78 7.63
C ALA A 53 -31.55 -12.17 7.45
N ILE A 54 -31.77 -11.44 6.35
CA ILE A 54 -33.06 -10.85 6.02
C ILE A 54 -34.07 -11.95 5.61
N ALA A 55 -33.66 -12.91 4.77
CA ALA A 55 -34.53 -13.99 4.31
C ALA A 55 -34.97 -14.94 5.45
N GLY A 56 -34.15 -15.08 6.50
CA GLY A 56 -34.45 -15.87 7.69
C GLY A 56 -35.16 -15.11 8.82
N ALA A 57 -35.40 -13.80 8.66
CA ALA A 57 -36.05 -12.96 9.66
C ALA A 57 -37.51 -13.38 9.85
N LYS A 58 -37.93 -13.61 11.10
CA LYS A 58 -39.30 -14.03 11.43
C LYS A 58 -40.18 -12.85 11.87
N SER A 59 -39.57 -11.70 12.11
CA SER A 59 -40.24 -10.48 12.54
C SER A 59 -39.56 -9.22 11.96
N VAL A 60 -40.29 -8.10 11.97
CA VAL A 60 -39.73 -6.78 11.62
C VAL A 60 -38.57 -6.39 12.53
N ARG A 61 -38.63 -6.79 13.81
CA ARG A 61 -37.55 -6.56 14.77
C ARG A 61 -36.27 -7.28 14.35
N ASP A 62 -36.37 -8.56 13.95
CA ASP A 62 -35.22 -9.34 13.49
C ASP A 62 -34.57 -8.70 12.26
N ALA A 63 -35.39 -8.16 11.35
CA ALA A 63 -34.90 -7.44 10.16
C ALA A 63 -34.18 -6.13 10.52
N ILE A 64 -34.70 -5.36 11.47
CA ILE A 64 -34.06 -4.13 11.97
C ILE A 64 -32.72 -4.45 12.65
N GLU A 65 -32.68 -5.49 13.48
CA GLU A 65 -31.45 -5.93 14.15
C GLU A 65 -30.39 -6.39 13.13
N ALA A 66 -30.80 -7.15 12.09
CA ALA A 66 -29.91 -7.54 11.00
C ALA A 66 -29.35 -6.32 10.24
N GLN A 67 -30.19 -5.33 9.96
CA GLN A 67 -29.77 -4.12 9.23
C GLN A 67 -28.85 -3.22 10.07
N ALA A 68 -29.08 -3.13 11.38
CA ALA A 68 -28.20 -2.43 12.31
C ALA A 68 -26.82 -3.11 12.43
N ALA A 69 -26.78 -4.44 12.47
CA ALA A 69 -25.54 -5.21 12.46
C ALA A 69 -24.73 -4.97 11.17
N LEU A 70 -25.39 -5.01 10.01
CA LEU A 70 -24.75 -4.72 8.72
C LEU A 70 -24.18 -3.30 8.64
N ALA A 71 -24.93 -2.31 9.14
CA ALA A 71 -24.47 -0.92 9.19
C ALA A 71 -23.21 -0.78 10.06
N ARG A 72 -23.21 -1.39 11.25
CA ARG A 72 -22.06 -1.41 12.16
C ARG A 72 -20.82 -2.03 11.50
N THR A 73 -20.96 -3.24 10.96
CA THR A 73 -19.85 -3.94 10.28
C THR A 73 -19.34 -3.15 9.09
N THR A 74 -20.21 -2.48 8.33
CA THR A 74 -19.80 -1.65 7.19
C THR A 74 -18.95 -0.46 7.64
N ILE A 75 -19.35 0.22 8.73
CA ILE A 75 -18.61 1.37 9.28
C ILE A 75 -17.24 0.92 9.79
N GLU A 76 -17.20 -0.13 10.61
CA GLU A 76 -15.95 -0.68 11.16
C GLU A 76 -14.96 -1.05 10.05
N ARG A 77 -15.46 -1.73 9.01
CA ARG A 77 -14.65 -2.12 7.86
C ARG A 77 -14.16 -0.91 7.06
N THR A 78 -15.01 0.07 6.77
CA THR A 78 -14.59 1.29 6.05
C THR A 78 -13.49 2.03 6.79
N VAL A 79 -13.61 2.18 8.10
CA VAL A 79 -12.59 2.85 8.92
C VAL A 79 -11.28 2.07 8.89
N SER A 80 -11.34 0.75 9.11
CA SER A 80 -10.18 -0.15 9.09
C SER A 80 -9.45 -0.11 7.74
N GLU A 81 -10.20 -0.29 6.65
CA GLU A 81 -9.65 -0.31 5.29
C GLU A 81 -9.05 1.03 4.89
N SER A 82 -9.70 2.14 5.26
CA SER A 82 -9.18 3.47 4.98
C SER A 82 -7.83 3.72 5.68
N GLY A 83 -7.73 3.36 6.97
CA GLY A 83 -6.47 3.46 7.72
C GLY A 83 -5.37 2.58 7.12
N ARG A 84 -5.72 1.34 6.76
CA ARG A 84 -4.80 0.38 6.15
C ARG A 84 -4.26 0.84 4.80
N ILE A 85 -5.10 1.42 3.96
CA ILE A 85 -4.69 2.00 2.66
C ILE A 85 -3.72 3.15 2.90
N THR A 86 -4.05 4.10 3.77
CA THR A 86 -3.16 5.23 4.09
C THR A 86 -1.79 4.77 4.59
N GLU A 87 -1.75 3.84 5.54
CA GLU A 87 -0.50 3.31 6.08
C GLU A 87 0.33 2.60 5.00
N THR A 88 -0.32 1.77 4.18
CA THR A 88 0.36 1.01 3.11
C THR A 88 0.91 1.95 2.04
N SER A 89 0.16 2.98 1.66
CA SER A 89 0.61 3.99 0.70
C SER A 89 1.82 4.78 1.22
N LEU A 90 1.79 5.22 2.48
CA LEU A 90 2.92 5.92 3.10
C LEU A 90 4.17 5.06 3.12
N LYS A 91 4.05 3.80 3.58
CA LYS A 91 5.15 2.83 3.58
C LYS A 91 5.71 2.59 2.19
N LEU A 92 4.85 2.46 1.18
CA LEU A 92 5.27 2.27 -0.21
C LEU A 92 6.09 3.47 -0.70
N THR A 93 5.63 4.70 -0.43
CA THR A 93 6.38 5.91 -0.78
C THR A 93 7.75 5.94 -0.10
N GLU A 94 7.81 5.66 1.20
CA GLU A 94 9.08 5.59 1.95
C GLU A 94 10.04 4.56 1.35
N GLN A 95 9.55 3.35 1.09
CA GLN A 95 10.34 2.26 0.52
C GLN A 95 10.81 2.58 -0.91
N ALA A 96 9.96 3.20 -1.73
CA ALA A 96 10.30 3.58 -3.10
C ALA A 96 11.34 4.72 -3.12
N MET A 97 11.35 5.61 -2.13
CA MET A 97 12.33 6.71 -2.04
C MET A 97 13.65 6.30 -1.39
N ALA A 98 13.68 5.24 -0.59
CA ALA A 98 14.87 4.80 0.13
C ALA A 98 16.12 4.58 -0.76
N PRO A 99 16.05 3.96 -1.96
CA PRO A 99 17.21 3.83 -2.83
C PRO A 99 17.81 5.16 -3.26
N VAL A 100 16.96 6.16 -3.54
CA VAL A 100 17.38 7.51 -3.93
C VAL A 100 18.02 8.23 -2.74
N ALA A 101 17.41 8.14 -1.55
CA ALA A 101 17.96 8.73 -0.33
C ALA A 101 19.35 8.16 0.01
N ALA A 102 19.58 6.87 -0.22
CA ALA A 102 20.89 6.24 -0.08
C ALA A 102 21.92 6.80 -1.08
N ARG A 103 21.51 7.11 -2.32
CA ARG A 103 22.40 7.75 -3.32
C ARG A 103 22.80 9.16 -2.92
N VAL A 104 21.87 9.94 -2.36
CA VAL A 104 22.15 11.28 -1.83
C VAL A 104 23.15 11.20 -0.68
N SER A 105 22.92 10.29 0.28
CA SER A 105 23.82 10.09 1.42
C SER A 105 25.24 9.71 0.96
N LEU A 106 25.35 8.79 0.01
CA LEU A 106 26.64 8.40 -0.56
C LEU A 106 27.32 9.56 -1.31
N ALA A 107 26.55 10.41 -2.00
CA ALA A 107 27.08 11.60 -2.67
C ALA A 107 27.69 12.58 -1.65
N VAL A 108 26.99 12.82 -0.54
CA VAL A 108 27.46 13.68 0.55
C VAL A 108 28.72 13.10 1.19
N GLU A 109 28.79 11.79 1.43
CA GLU A 109 30.01 11.16 1.96
C GLU A 109 31.20 11.27 1.02
N LYS A 110 30.98 11.08 -0.29
CA LYS A 110 32.04 11.08 -1.31
C LYS A 110 32.53 12.47 -1.68
N PHE A 111 31.65 13.47 -1.70
CA PHE A 111 31.95 14.80 -2.24
C PHE A 111 31.76 15.94 -1.24
N GLY A 112 31.01 15.73 -0.16
CA GLY A 112 30.70 16.74 0.86
C GLY A 112 31.83 17.03 1.84
N ARG A 113 32.90 16.21 1.87
CA ARG A 113 34.12 16.51 2.66
C ARG A 113 35.09 17.49 1.99
N ALA A 114 34.69 18.13 0.89
CA ALA A 114 35.52 19.06 0.13
C ALA A 114 35.11 20.54 0.27
N ALA A 115 34.42 20.91 1.36
CA ALA A 115 34.11 22.30 1.73
C ALA A 115 34.62 22.60 3.14
#